data_AF-A0A284R7B0-F1
#
_entry.id   AF-A0A284R7B0-F1
#
_cell.length_a   1.000
_cell.length_b   1.000
_cell.length_c   1.000
_cell.angle_alpha   90.00
_cell.angle_beta   90.00
_cell.angle_gamma   90.00
#
_symmetry.space_group_name_H-M   'P 1'
#
loop_
_entity.id
_entity.type
_entity.pdbx_description
1 polymer ?
#
loop_
_entity_poly.entity_id
_entity_poly.type
_entity_poly.pdbx_seq_one_letter_code
_entity_poly.pdbx_strand_id
1 'polypeptide(L)'
;MANQTDIPDLSDEEKAIIFQDLEARLNRLVLFALLQGIYTGICVVTLWNIFSSKSVGRGHAMIAVILVLYVMTTISFAFDWSLVHYSFIGHGANFWTVNLAFTGLGSTDAAVISAIVLGITGCISTIIADSAMVGVLISLLLNRVLKAPLTAGLALLDSLGSPLDICFASSHFHDLRDW
;
A
#
# COMPACT_ATOMS: atom_id res chain seq x y z
N MET A 1 10.99 -43.97 20.90
CA MET A 1 11.36 -43.35 22.19
C MET A 1 11.75 -41.92 21.90
N ALA A 2 10.86 -40.96 22.16
CA ALA A 2 11.15 -39.55 21.94
C ALA A 2 12.04 -39.06 23.09
N ASN A 3 13.21 -38.54 22.77
CA ASN A 3 14.11 -37.92 23.73
C ASN A 3 13.44 -36.63 24.23
N GLN A 4 13.06 -36.60 25.50
CA GLN A 4 12.53 -35.43 26.17
C GLN A 4 13.60 -34.34 26.08
N THR A 5 13.39 -33.31 25.26
CA THR A 5 14.25 -32.12 25.23
C THR A 5 14.20 -31.51 26.62
N ASP A 6 15.32 -31.62 27.33
CA ASP A 6 15.56 -31.08 28.66
C ASP A 6 15.29 -29.58 28.61
N ILE A 7 14.20 -29.15 29.26
CA ILE A 7 13.92 -27.72 29.42
C ILE A 7 15.04 -27.22 30.34
N PRO A 8 15.85 -26.22 29.92
CA PRO A 8 16.90 -25.70 30.79
C PRO A 8 16.29 -25.18 32.09
N ASP A 9 17.05 -25.30 33.18
CA ASP A 9 16.62 -24.77 34.48
C ASP A 9 16.68 -23.25 34.44
N LEU A 10 15.56 -22.66 34.03
CA LEU A 10 15.37 -21.21 33.87
C LEU A 10 14.84 -20.61 35.16
N SER A 11 15.33 -19.42 35.51
CA SER A 11 14.77 -18.63 36.60
C SER A 11 13.32 -18.23 36.30
N ASP A 12 12.56 -17.91 37.34
CA ASP A 12 11.17 -17.45 37.15
C ASP A 12 11.09 -16.13 36.36
N GLU A 13 12.14 -15.30 36.45
CA GLU A 13 12.26 -14.06 35.67
C GLU A 13 12.49 -14.37 34.18
N GLU A 14 13.34 -15.33 33.86
CA GLU A 14 13.59 -15.75 32.47
C GLU A 14 12.35 -16.37 31.83
N LYS A 15 11.62 -17.22 32.59
CA LYS A 15 10.33 -17.76 32.14
C LYS A 15 9.33 -16.64 31.88
N ALA A 16 9.22 -15.67 32.78
CA ALA A 16 8.31 -14.54 32.61
C ALA A 16 8.61 -13.73 31.34
N ILE A 17 9.89 -13.47 31.04
CA ILE A 17 10.31 -12.78 29.82
C ILE A 17 9.89 -13.56 28.58
N ILE A 18 10.10 -14.88 28.56
CA ILE A 18 9.73 -15.72 27.40
C ILE A 18 8.22 -15.73 27.19
N PHE A 19 7.44 -15.88 28.27
CA PHE A 19 5.98 -15.82 28.17
C PHE A 19 5.49 -14.47 27.67
N GLN A 20 6.09 -13.38 28.13
CA GLN A 20 5.74 -12.03 27.68
C GLN A 20 6.04 -11.83 26.19
N ASP A 21 7.17 -12.32 25.67
CA ASP A 21 7.49 -12.26 24.24
C ASP A 21 6.51 -13.07 23.39
N LEU A 22 6.20 -14.30 23.82
CA LEU A 22 5.25 -15.17 23.13
C LEU A 22 3.84 -14.56 23.08
N GLU A 23 3.39 -13.99 24.18
CA GLU A 23 2.10 -13.29 24.26
C GLU A 23 2.10 -12.04 23.37
N ALA A 24 3.16 -11.23 23.41
CA ALA A 24 3.29 -10.05 22.56
C ALA A 24 3.24 -10.42 21.07
N ARG A 25 3.88 -11.52 20.66
CA ARG A 25 3.82 -12.03 19.28
C ARG A 25 2.41 -12.45 18.88
N LEU A 26 1.72 -13.20 19.73
CA LEU A 26 0.36 -13.64 19.47
C LEU A 26 -0.60 -12.44 19.36
N ASN A 27 -0.51 -11.49 20.30
CA ASN A 27 -1.32 -10.29 20.30
C ASN A 27 -1.04 -9.41 19.07
N ARG A 28 0.23 -9.24 18.70
CA ARG A 28 0.62 -8.56 17.45
C ARG A 28 0.00 -9.23 16.23
N LEU A 29 0.02 -10.55 16.14
CA LEU A 29 -0.56 -11.28 15.02
C LEU A 29 -2.08 -11.11 14.94
N VAL A 30 -2.77 -11.19 16.08
CA VAL A 30 -4.23 -10.99 16.15
C VAL A 30 -4.61 -9.58 15.71
N LEU A 31 -3.89 -8.56 16.20
CA LEU A 31 -4.10 -7.17 15.78
C LEU A 31 -3.82 -6.99 14.28
N PHE A 32 -2.76 -7.61 13.75
CA PHE A 32 -2.44 -7.55 12.34
C PHE A 32 -3.51 -8.24 11.49
N ALA A 33 -4.03 -9.39 11.91
CA ALA A 33 -5.11 -10.10 11.24
C ALA A 33 -6.39 -9.25 11.17
N LEU A 34 -6.74 -8.58 12.28
CA LEU A 34 -7.88 -7.67 12.33
C LEU A 34 -7.71 -6.49 11.36
N LEU A 35 -6.53 -5.87 11.37
CA LEU A 35 -6.22 -4.75 10.50
C LEU A 35 -6.24 -5.16 9.02
N GLN A 36 -5.70 -6.34 8.71
CA GLN A 36 -5.73 -6.91 7.37
C GLN A 36 -7.17 -7.16 6.91
N GLY A 37 -8.04 -7.68 7.77
CA GLY A 37 -9.46 -7.86 7.46
C GLY A 37 -10.18 -6.54 7.13
N ILE A 38 -9.91 -5.47 7.89
CA ILE A 38 -10.44 -4.13 7.60
C ILE A 38 -9.92 -3.64 6.24
N TYR A 39 -8.62 -3.81 5.98
CA TYR A 39 -7.99 -3.39 4.74
C TYR A 39 -8.55 -4.13 3.52
N THR A 40 -8.76 -5.45 3.62
CA THR A 40 -9.46 -6.25 2.61
C THR A 40 -10.86 -5.71 2.34
N GLY A 41 -11.63 -5.39 3.39
CA GLY A 41 -12.97 -4.83 3.25
C GLY A 41 -12.98 -3.52 2.45
N ILE A 42 -12.06 -2.60 2.78
CA ILE A 42 -11.90 -1.34 2.06
C ILE A 42 -11.52 -1.59 0.59
N CYS A 43 -10.57 -2.48 0.32
CA CYS A 43 -10.15 -2.84 -1.03
C CYS A 43 -11.32 -3.40 -1.85
N VAL A 44 -12.12 -4.30 -1.28
CA VAL A 44 -13.29 -4.88 -1.95
C VAL A 44 -14.33 -3.81 -2.29
N VAL A 45 -14.70 -2.93 -1.35
CA VAL A 45 -15.65 -1.85 -1.58
C VAL A 45 -15.15 -0.88 -2.65
N THR A 46 -13.85 -0.55 -2.61
CA THR A 46 -13.20 0.33 -3.58
C THR A 46 -13.24 -0.27 -4.98
N LEU A 47 -12.83 -1.54 -5.13
CA LEU A 47 -12.88 -2.27 -6.40
C LEU A 47 -14.31 -2.37 -6.94
N TRP A 48 -15.28 -2.70 -6.08
CA TRP A 48 -16.69 -2.81 -6.45
C TRP A 48 -17.25 -1.51 -7.04
N ASN A 49 -16.99 -0.39 -6.36
CA ASN A 49 -17.44 0.93 -6.80
C ASN A 49 -16.88 1.29 -8.19
N ILE A 50 -15.65 0.88 -8.46
CA ILE A 50 -14.96 1.17 -9.73
C ILE A 50 -15.48 0.29 -10.86
N PHE A 51 -15.62 -1.03 -10.66
CA PHE A 51 -16.22 -1.92 -11.66
C PHE A 51 -17.64 -1.51 -12.03
N SER A 52 -18.35 -0.91 -11.08
CA SER A 52 -19.69 -0.36 -11.30
C SER A 52 -19.70 0.98 -12.04
N SER A 53 -18.54 1.65 -12.19
CA SER A 53 -18.41 2.96 -12.84
C SER A 53 -17.94 2.83 -14.31
N LYS A 54 -18.61 3.52 -15.24
CA LYS A 54 -18.31 3.48 -16.70
C LYS A 54 -17.05 4.28 -17.13
N SER A 55 -16.20 4.73 -16.21
CA SER A 55 -15.14 5.72 -16.48
C SER A 55 -13.78 5.06 -16.77
N VAL A 56 -13.40 5.00 -18.04
CA VAL A 56 -12.12 4.44 -18.51
C VAL A 56 -11.11 5.56 -18.74
N GLY A 57 -9.97 5.54 -18.04
CA GLY A 57 -8.77 6.22 -18.55
C GLY A 57 -7.64 6.55 -17.57
N ARG A 58 -7.91 6.91 -16.31
CA ARG A 58 -6.84 7.35 -15.37
C ARG A 58 -6.88 6.76 -13.97
N GLY A 59 -8.00 6.17 -13.52
CA GLY A 59 -8.10 5.52 -12.20
C GLY A 59 -7.37 4.18 -12.12
N HIS A 60 -7.31 3.42 -13.22
CA HIS A 60 -6.84 2.02 -13.23
C HIS A 60 -5.39 1.83 -12.77
N ALA A 61 -4.48 2.74 -13.09
CA ALA A 61 -3.08 2.62 -12.68
C ALA A 61 -2.91 2.74 -11.15
N MET A 62 -3.59 3.71 -10.53
CA MET A 62 -3.56 3.89 -9.07
C MET A 62 -4.21 2.70 -8.35
N ILE A 63 -5.26 2.13 -8.93
CA ILE A 63 -5.92 0.94 -8.39
C ILE A 63 -5.01 -0.27 -8.49
N ALA A 64 -4.32 -0.47 -9.62
CA ALA A 64 -3.34 -1.53 -9.78
C ALA A 64 -2.23 -1.42 -8.73
N VAL A 65 -1.73 -0.20 -8.45
CA VAL A 65 -0.77 0.05 -7.37
C VAL A 65 -1.33 -0.35 -6.00
N ILE A 66 -2.53 0.10 -5.66
CA ILE A 66 -3.18 -0.25 -4.38
C ILE A 66 -3.37 -1.76 -4.26
N LEU A 67 -3.77 -2.44 -5.34
CA LEU A 67 -3.97 -3.89 -5.37
C LEU A 67 -2.64 -4.65 -5.24
N VAL A 68 -1.58 -4.21 -5.91
CA VAL A 68 -0.25 -4.80 -5.77
C VAL A 68 0.28 -4.63 -4.34
N LEU A 69 0.14 -3.44 -3.75
CA LEU A 69 0.52 -3.20 -2.36
C LEU A 69 -0.30 -4.08 -1.40
N TYR A 70 -1.61 -4.22 -1.64
CA TYR A 70 -2.49 -5.10 -0.86
C TYR A 70 -2.04 -6.56 -0.92
N VAL A 71 -1.74 -7.07 -2.12
CA VAL A 71 -1.27 -8.45 -2.30
C VAL A 71 0.06 -8.66 -1.57
N MET A 72 1.00 -7.72 -1.68
CA MET A 72 2.28 -7.76 -0.96
C MET A 72 2.07 -7.82 0.55
N THR A 73 1.26 -6.92 1.13
CA THR A 73 0.95 -6.95 2.57
C THR A 73 0.26 -8.26 2.99
N THR A 74 -0.63 -8.79 2.16
CA THR A 74 -1.31 -10.08 2.41
C THR A 74 -0.33 -11.25 2.43
N ILE A 75 0.63 -11.28 1.50
CA ILE A 75 1.70 -12.29 1.46
C ILE A 75 2.53 -12.21 2.75
N SER A 76 2.98 -11.01 3.13
CA SER A 76 3.72 -10.80 4.38
C SER A 76 2.94 -11.31 5.60
N PHE A 77 1.65 -10.97 5.69
CA PHE A 77 0.77 -11.46 6.75
C PHE A 77 0.65 -13.00 6.75
N ALA A 78 0.51 -13.63 5.59
CA ALA A 78 0.38 -15.08 5.47
C ALA A 78 1.64 -15.81 5.96
N PHE A 79 2.84 -15.27 5.69
CA PHE A 79 4.09 -15.82 6.21
C PHE A 79 4.20 -15.65 7.74
N ASP A 80 3.88 -14.46 8.28
CA ASP A 80 3.87 -14.21 9.73
C ASP A 80 2.88 -15.15 10.43
N TRP A 81 1.68 -15.31 9.87
CA TRP A 81 0.66 -16.26 10.36
C TRP A 81 1.17 -17.70 10.32
N SER A 82 1.75 -18.13 9.21
CA SER A 82 2.28 -19.49 9.05
C SER A 82 3.38 -19.79 10.06
N LEU A 83 4.27 -18.83 10.33
CA LEU A 83 5.33 -18.99 11.32
C LEU A 83 4.75 -19.16 12.73
N VAL A 84 3.82 -18.28 13.12
CA VAL A 84 3.20 -18.36 14.45
C VAL A 84 2.40 -19.64 14.61
N HIS A 85 1.63 -20.03 13.60
CA HIS A 85 0.90 -21.29 13.60
C HIS A 85 1.85 -22.50 13.69
N TYR A 86 2.95 -22.51 12.94
CA TYR A 86 3.97 -23.56 13.01
C TYR A 86 4.61 -23.66 14.41
N SER A 87 4.98 -22.52 15.00
CA SER A 87 5.60 -22.49 16.32
C SER A 87 4.63 -22.90 17.43
N PHE A 88 3.40 -22.36 17.44
CA PHE A 88 2.44 -22.65 18.50
C PHE A 88 1.73 -24.00 18.34
N ILE A 89 1.36 -24.42 17.13
CA ILE A 89 0.66 -25.70 16.92
C ILE A 89 1.66 -26.84 16.75
N GLY A 90 2.74 -26.63 16.00
CA GLY A 90 3.77 -27.65 15.77
C GLY A 90 4.69 -27.89 16.97
N HIS A 91 5.01 -26.83 17.73
CA HIS A 91 5.95 -26.91 18.86
C HIS A 91 5.30 -26.55 20.21
N GLY A 92 3.97 -26.55 20.29
CA GLY A 92 3.19 -26.16 21.47
C GLY A 92 3.27 -27.09 22.69
N ALA A 93 4.09 -28.14 22.62
CA ALA A 93 4.24 -29.08 23.73
C ALA A 93 4.85 -28.43 24.98
N ASN A 94 5.76 -27.47 24.82
CA ASN A 94 6.29 -26.67 25.91
C ASN A 94 6.68 -25.26 25.41
N PHE A 95 6.66 -24.28 26.32
CA PHE A 95 6.95 -22.88 25.97
C PHE A 95 8.37 -22.70 25.39
N TRP A 96 9.32 -23.53 25.83
CA TRP A 96 10.70 -23.48 25.39
C TRP A 96 10.86 -23.90 23.93
N THR A 97 10.17 -24.94 23.47
CA THR A 97 10.18 -25.38 22.06
C THR A 97 9.51 -24.37 21.15
N VAL A 98 8.45 -23.69 21.62
CA VAL A 98 7.84 -22.56 20.90
C VAL A 98 8.84 -21.40 20.77
N ASN A 99 9.53 -21.05 21.87
CA ASN A 99 10.56 -20.00 21.87
C ASN A 99 11.75 -20.34 20.95
N LEU A 100 12.21 -21.59 20.95
CA LEU A 100 13.27 -22.08 20.05
C LEU A 100 12.86 -22.02 18.57
N ALA A 101 11.59 -22.29 18.25
CA ALA A 101 11.08 -22.19 16.89
C ALA A 101 11.09 -20.73 16.37
N PHE A 102 10.87 -19.74 17.24
CA PHE A 102 10.94 -18.32 16.88
C PHE A 102 12.36 -17.74 16.84
N THR A 103 13.23 -18.16 17.77
CA THR A 103 14.62 -17.69 17.87
C THR A 103 15.55 -18.33 16.85
N GLY A 104 15.04 -19.28 16.04
CA GLY A 104 15.81 -19.98 15.01
C GLY A 104 16.74 -21.06 15.56
N LEU A 105 16.77 -21.28 16.87
CA LEU A 105 17.60 -22.31 17.53
C LEU A 105 16.99 -23.72 17.43
N GLY A 106 15.67 -23.84 17.18
CA GLY A 106 14.97 -25.14 17.04
C GLY A 106 14.68 -25.59 15.60
N SER A 107 14.57 -24.64 14.67
CA SER A 107 14.38 -24.90 13.23
C SER A 107 14.73 -23.64 12.45
N THR A 108 15.99 -23.57 12.01
CA THR A 108 16.64 -22.41 11.38
C THR A 108 15.92 -21.91 10.12
N ASP A 109 15.23 -22.79 9.41
CA ASP A 109 14.83 -22.48 8.04
C ASP A 109 13.56 -21.63 8.00
N ALA A 110 12.53 -21.95 8.79
CA ALA A 110 11.24 -21.27 8.71
C ALA A 110 11.29 -19.80 9.16
N ALA A 111 11.93 -19.52 10.30
CA ALA A 111 12.06 -18.17 10.83
C ALA A 111 12.93 -17.29 9.93
N VAL A 112 14.06 -17.82 9.44
CA VAL A 112 14.94 -17.08 8.52
C VAL A 112 14.26 -16.83 7.18
N ILE A 113 13.58 -17.82 6.61
CA ILE A 113 12.82 -17.66 5.37
C ILE A 113 11.75 -16.59 5.54
N SER A 114 10.98 -16.61 6.64
CA SER A 114 9.96 -15.59 6.89
C SER A 114 10.57 -14.18 7.01
N ALA A 115 11.70 -14.03 7.71
CA ALA A 115 12.36 -12.73 7.87
C ALA A 115 12.85 -12.16 6.53
N ILE A 116 13.43 -13.01 5.67
CA ILE A 116 13.87 -12.63 4.33
C ILE A 116 12.68 -12.21 3.47
N VAL A 117 11.61 -13.00 3.47
CA VAL A 117 10.40 -12.69 2.68
C VAL A 117 9.76 -11.39 3.14
N LEU A 118 9.62 -11.17 4.45
CA LEU A 118 9.09 -9.93 5.00
C LEU A 118 9.95 -8.72 4.63
N GLY A 119 11.27 -8.86 4.67
CA GLY A 119 12.21 -7.83 4.25
C GLY A 119 12.06 -7.46 2.78
N ILE A 120 12.06 -8.45 1.89
CA ILE A 120 11.93 -8.24 0.43
C ILE A 120 10.57 -7.61 0.10
N THR A 121 9.49 -8.18 0.61
CA THR A 121 8.13 -7.67 0.37
C THR A 121 7.97 -6.25 0.89
N GLY A 122 8.55 -5.96 2.07
CA GLY A 122 8.62 -4.62 2.63
C GLY A 122 9.33 -3.63 1.69
N CYS A 123 10.55 -3.96 1.26
CA CYS A 123 11.32 -3.12 0.34
C CYS A 123 10.57 -2.84 -0.96
N ILE A 124 9.97 -3.86 -1.58
CA ILE A 124 9.19 -3.71 -2.82
C ILE A 124 7.99 -2.79 -2.57
N SER A 125 7.27 -2.98 -1.47
CA SER A 125 6.11 -2.15 -1.14
C SER A 125 6.48 -0.67 -0.96
N THR A 126 7.61 -0.38 -0.30
CA THR A 126 8.12 0.99 -0.14
C THR A 126 8.49 1.62 -1.48
N ILE A 127 9.22 0.90 -2.34
CA ILE A 127 9.62 1.40 -3.66
C ILE A 127 8.37 1.74 -4.50
N ILE A 128 7.36 0.87 -4.49
CA ILE A 128 6.12 1.09 -5.24
C ILE A 128 5.35 2.28 -4.67
N ALA A 129 5.23 2.37 -3.34
CA ALA A 129 4.54 3.48 -2.68
C ALA A 129 5.22 4.83 -2.99
N ASP A 130 6.55 4.90 -2.86
CA ASP A 130 7.32 6.12 -3.13
C ASP A 130 7.21 6.52 -4.61
N SER A 131 7.31 5.55 -5.52
CA SER A 131 7.14 5.79 -6.96
C SER A 131 5.75 6.36 -7.28
N ALA A 132 4.70 5.85 -6.62
CA ALA A 132 3.34 6.35 -6.78
C ALA A 132 3.17 7.78 -6.23
N MET A 133 3.74 8.07 -5.05
CA MET A 133 3.68 9.42 -4.46
C MET A 133 4.39 10.45 -5.34
N VAL A 134 5.58 10.11 -5.87
CA VAL A 134 6.33 10.98 -6.80
C VAL A 134 5.53 11.20 -8.09
N GLY A 135 4.92 10.15 -8.65
CA GLY A 135 4.08 10.25 -9.85
C GLY A 135 2.87 11.17 -9.66
N VAL A 136 2.24 11.12 -8.49
CA VAL A 136 1.14 12.04 -8.12
C VAL A 136 1.64 13.47 -7.98
N LEU A 137 2.77 13.70 -7.31
CA LEU A 137 3.37 15.02 -7.14
C LEU A 137 3.70 15.69 -8.47
N ILE A 138 4.37 14.96 -9.37
CA ILE A 138 4.71 15.43 -10.72
C ILE A 138 3.45 15.78 -11.51
N SER A 139 2.41 14.93 -11.42
CA SER A 139 1.13 15.18 -12.09
C SER A 139 0.46 16.45 -11.58
N LEU A 140 0.53 16.74 -10.28
CA LEU A 140 -0.03 17.94 -9.68
C LEU A 140 0.74 19.21 -10.07
N LEU A 141 2.08 19.16 -10.06
CA LEU A 141 2.93 20.27 -10.47
C LEU A 141 2.76 20.61 -11.95
N LEU A 142 2.73 19.60 -12.82
CA LEU A 142 2.49 19.79 -14.25
C LEU A 142 1.12 20.42 -14.52
N ASN A 143 0.08 19.97 -13.79
CA ASN A 143 -1.26 20.49 -13.98
C ASN A 143 -1.41 21.94 -13.49
N ARG A 144 -0.80 22.28 -12.34
CA ARG A 144 -0.88 23.63 -11.75
C ARG A 144 0.02 24.66 -12.42
N VAL A 145 1.27 24.30 -12.75
CA VAL A 145 2.28 25.26 -13.21
C VAL A 145 2.25 25.45 -14.73
N LEU A 146 1.93 24.40 -15.50
CA LEU A 146 1.94 24.47 -16.96
C LEU A 146 0.54 24.50 -17.56
N LYS A 147 -0.34 23.54 -17.22
CA LYS A 147 -1.64 23.43 -17.89
C LYS A 147 -2.64 24.53 -17.49
N ALA A 148 -2.79 24.82 -16.20
CA ALA A 148 -3.76 25.81 -15.73
C ALA A 148 -3.52 27.23 -16.27
N PRO A 149 -2.30 27.81 -16.22
CA PRO A 149 -2.07 29.16 -16.78
C PRO A 149 -2.13 29.19 -18.30
N LEU A 150 -1.69 28.13 -18.98
CA LEU A 150 -1.76 28.04 -20.44
C LEU A 150 -3.20 27.97 -20.95
N THR A 151 -4.06 27.20 -20.28
CA THR A 151 -5.49 27.12 -20.62
C THR A 151 -6.24 28.41 -20.30
N ALA A 152 -5.93 29.07 -19.19
CA ALA A 152 -6.47 30.39 -18.88
C ALA A 152 -6.02 31.46 -19.90
N GLY A 153 -4.75 31.42 -20.33
CA GLY A 153 -4.21 32.31 -21.35
C GLY A 153 -4.82 32.10 -22.73
N LEU A 154 -5.01 30.85 -23.16
CA LEU A 154 -5.71 30.50 -24.41
C LEU A 154 -7.16 30.96 -24.41
N ALA A 155 -7.90 30.78 -23.31
CA ALA A 155 -9.28 31.23 -23.19
C ALA A 155 -9.40 32.77 -23.22
N LEU A 156 -8.43 33.49 -22.65
CA LEU A 156 -8.35 34.95 -22.74
C LEU A 156 -8.08 35.43 -24.18
N LEU A 157 -7.17 34.76 -24.89
CA LEU A 157 -6.88 35.05 -26.30
C LEU A 157 -8.11 34.83 -27.20
N ASP A 158 -8.86 33.75 -26.98
CA ASP A 158 -10.08 33.43 -27.73
C ASP A 158 -11.21 34.45 -27.45
N SER A 159 -11.32 34.92 -26.20
CA SER A 159 -12.22 36.00 -25.78
C SER A 159 -11.81 37.39 -26.31
N LEU A 160 -10.55 37.60 -26.69
CA LEU A 160 -10.07 38.85 -27.27
C LEU A 160 -10.17 38.85 -28.80
N GLY A 161 -10.12 37.70 -29.46
CA GLY A 161 -10.34 37.57 -30.90
C GLY A 161 -11.78 37.93 -31.32
N SER A 162 -12.77 37.56 -30.52
CA SER A 162 -14.19 37.81 -30.76
C SER A 162 -14.59 39.31 -30.85
N PRO A 163 -14.14 40.22 -29.97
CA PRO A 163 -14.41 41.66 -30.12
C PRO A 163 -13.58 42.33 -31.23
N LEU A 164 -12.40 41.80 -31.56
CA LEU A 164 -11.56 42.32 -32.66
C LEU A 164 -12.18 42.03 -34.04
N ASP A 165 -12.79 40.85 -34.24
CA ASP A 165 -13.56 40.53 -35.46
C ASP A 165 -14.80 41.43 -35.62
N ILE A 166 -15.46 41.79 -34.51
CA ILE A 166 -16.62 42.71 -34.53
C ILE A 166 -16.20 44.15 -34.87
N CYS A 167 -15.05 44.62 -34.34
CA CYS A 167 -14.51 45.94 -34.69
C CYS A 167 -14.08 46.01 -36.17
N PHE A 168 -13.47 44.95 -36.71
CA PHE A 168 -13.06 44.91 -38.13
C PHE A 168 -14.27 44.85 -39.08
N ALA A 169 -15.33 44.12 -38.72
CA ALA A 169 -16.59 44.11 -39.48
C ALA A 169 -17.31 45.47 -39.45
N SER A 170 -17.23 46.21 -38.33
CA SER A 170 -17.85 47.53 -38.19
C SER A 170 -17.11 48.63 -38.97
N SER A 171 -15.78 48.56 -39.09
CA SER A 171 -15.02 49.53 -39.90
C SER A 171 -15.21 49.33 -41.40
N HIS A 172 -15.46 48.10 -41.85
CA HIS A 172 -15.69 47.80 -43.28
C HIS A 172 -17.11 48.18 -43.75
N PHE A 173 -18.08 48.31 -42.83
CA PHE A 173 -19.45 48.71 -43.16
C PHE A 173 -19.64 50.23 -43.26
N HIS A 174 -18.72 51.01 -42.69
CA HIS A 174 -18.77 52.48 -42.78
C HIS A 174 -18.26 53.02 -44.12
N ASP A 175 -17.47 52.23 -44.87
CA ASP A 175 -16.87 52.62 -46.16
C ASP A 175 -17.79 52.33 -47.37
N LEU A 176 -18.92 51.65 -47.15
CA LEU A 176 -19.89 51.25 -48.19
C LEU A 176 -21.23 52.02 -48.14
N ARG A 177 -21.33 53.06 -47.29
CA ARG A 177 -22.55 53.88 -47.12
C ARG A 177 -22.43 55.31 -47.66
N ASP A 178 -21.42 55.60 -48.46
CA ASP A 178 -21.22 56.93 -49.06
C ASP A 178 -21.36 56.95 -50.60
N TRP A 179 -22.12 56.01 -51.18
CA TRP A 179 -22.55 56.04 -52.59
C TRP A 179 -24.06 55.87 -52.74
#